data_AF-A0A2V9LAL8-F1
#
_entry.id   AF-A0A2V9LAL8-F1
#
_cell.length_a   1.000
_cell.length_b   1.000
_cell.length_c   1.000
_cell.angle_alpha   90.00
_cell.angle_beta   90.00
_cell.angle_gamma   90.00
#
_symmetry.space_group_name_H-M   'P 1'
#
loop_
_entity.id
_entity.type
_entity.pdbx_description
1 polymer ?
#
loop_
_entity_poly.entity_id
_entity_poly.type
_entity_poly.pdbx_seq_one_letter_code
_entity_poly.pdbx_strand_id
1 'polypeptide(L)' 'MGTVLKAAGLNPELHFHDLRRTARVAMADRNMDERWAMDLMGHKTRSCSERYNIV' A
#
# COMPACT_ATOMS: atom_id res chain seq x y z
N MET A 1 1.09 -17.36 1.37
CA MET A 1 1.74 -16.32 0.53
C MET A 1 3.00 -16.84 -0.18
N GLY A 2 3.90 -17.56 0.50
CA GLY A 2 5.21 -17.94 -0.06
C GLY A 2 5.21 -18.69 -1.40
N THR A 3 4.23 -19.56 -1.67
CA THR A 3 4.11 -20.26 -2.97
C THR A 3 3.74 -19.33 -4.11
N VAL A 4 2.82 -18.38 -3.87
CA VAL A 4 2.39 -17.38 -4.87
C VAL A 4 3.50 -16.36 -5.13
N LEU A 5 4.18 -15.87 -4.08
CA LEU A 5 5.30 -14.93 -4.21
C LEU A 5 6.46 -15.55 -4.98
N LYS A 6 6.80 -16.81 -4.68
CA LYS A 6 7.86 -17.54 -5.40
C LYS A 6 7.51 -17.74 -6.88
N ALA A 7 6.26 -18.08 -7.20
CA ALA A 7 5.81 -18.21 -8.59
C ALA A 7 5.82 -16.86 -9.33
N ALA A 8 5.56 -15.76 -8.62
CA ALA A 8 5.64 -14.40 -9.17
C ALA A 8 7.06 -13.81 -9.22
N GLY A 9 8.09 -14.56 -8.75
CA GLY A 9 9.47 -14.06 -8.69
C GLY A 9 9.69 -12.95 -7.65
N LEU A 10 8.79 -12.82 -6.68
CA LEU A 10 8.83 -11.79 -5.63
C LEU A 10 9.57 -12.31 -4.39
N ASN A 11 10.15 -11.37 -3.62
CA ASN A 11 10.83 -11.68 -2.37
C ASN A 11 9.89 -12.48 -1.43
N PRO A 12 10.28 -13.68 -0.96
CA PRO A 12 9.49 -14.47 -0.02
C PRO A 12 9.20 -13.75 1.31
N GLU A 13 10.01 -12.76 1.68
CA GLU A 13 9.84 -11.92 2.87
C GLU A 13 8.88 -10.74 2.66
N LEU A 14 8.33 -10.57 1.45
CA LEU A 14 7.36 -9.52 1.15
C LEU A 14 6.17 -9.63 2.11
N HIS A 15 6.00 -8.60 2.93
CA HIS A 15 4.93 -8.56 3.91
C HIS A 15 3.65 -8.00 3.26
N PHE A 16 2.49 -8.42 3.74
CA PHE A 16 1.21 -7.85 3.27
C PHE A 16 1.14 -6.33 3.42
N HIS A 17 1.86 -5.78 4.41
CA HIS A 17 1.94 -4.35 4.61
C HIS A 17 2.64 -3.62 3.46
N ASP A 18 3.61 -4.26 2.80
CA ASP A 18 4.32 -3.69 1.66
C ASP A 18 3.38 -3.55 0.45
N LEU A 19 2.49 -4.52 0.25
CA LEU A 19 1.46 -4.45 -0.78
C LEU A 19 0.48 -3.28 -0.53
N ARG A 20 0.09 -3.08 0.74
CA ARG A 20 -0.74 -1.92 1.12
C ARG A 20 -0.02 -0.59 0.91
N ARG A 21 1.28 -0.54 1.17
CA ARG A 21 2.13 0.62 0.86
C ARG A 21 2.15 0.90 -0.64
N THR A 22 2.40 -0.12 -1.46
CA THR A 22 2.36 -0.01 -2.94
C THR A 22 1.02 0.51 -3.43
N ALA A 23 -0.10 -0.01 -2.89
CA ALA A 23 -1.43 0.47 -3.25
C ALA A 23 -1.62 1.96 -2.93
N ARG A 24 -1.19 2.42 -1.75
CA ARG A 24 -1.28 3.84 -1.39
C ARG A 24 -0.46 4.73 -2.31
N VAL A 25 0.78 4.34 -2.63
CA VAL A 25 1.64 5.11 -3.56
C VAL A 25 1.00 5.16 -4.95
N ALA A 26 0.52 4.02 -5.46
CA ALA A 26 -0.14 3.94 -6.76
C ALA A 26 -1.41 4.82 -6.86
N MET A 27 -2.11 5.07 -5.75
CA MET A 27 -3.24 6.00 -5.66
C MET A 27 -2.77 7.45 -5.70
N ALA A 28 -1.66 7.79 -5.00
CA ALA A 28 -1.07 9.12 -5.05
C ALA A 28 -0.59 9.47 -6.47
N ASP A 29 0.13 8.57 -7.12
CA ASP A 29 0.66 8.76 -8.48
C ASP A 29 -0.45 8.97 -9.53
N ARG A 30 -1.64 8.43 -9.26
CA ARG A 30 -2.83 8.61 -10.10
C ARG A 30 -3.69 9.80 -9.70
N ASN A 31 -3.22 10.63 -8.78
CA ASN A 31 -3.93 11.79 -8.23
C ASN A 31 -5.33 11.43 -7.70
N MET A 32 -5.49 10.22 -7.12
CA MET A 32 -6.75 9.86 -6.48
C MET A 32 -7.01 10.75 -5.28
N ASP A 33 -8.28 11.06 -5.03
CA ASP A 33 -8.68 11.87 -3.88
C ASP A 33 -8.22 11.22 -2.56
N GLU A 34 -7.57 12.02 -1.72
CA GLU A 34 -6.95 11.54 -0.49
C GLU A 34 -7.99 11.01 0.51
N ARG A 35 -9.18 11.61 0.58
CA ARG A 35 -10.24 11.15 1.48
C ARG A 35 -10.75 9.77 1.04
N TRP A 36 -10.94 9.58 -0.26
CA TRP A 36 -11.25 8.28 -0.84
C TRP A 36 -10.16 7.24 -0.58
N ALA A 37 -8.89 7.59 -0.79
CA ALA A 37 -7.77 6.70 -0.51
C ALA A 37 -7.69 6.34 0.98
N MET A 38 -7.95 7.30 1.88
CA MET A 38 -7.98 7.06 3.32
C MET A 38 -9.14 6.16 3.73
N ASP A 39 -10.33 6.36 3.18
CA ASP A 39 -11.51 5.52 3.48
C ASP A 39 -11.29 4.08 3.01
N LEU A 40 -10.85 3.90 1.76
CA LEU A 40 -10.50 2.59 1.20
C LEU A 40 -9.41 1.87 2.01
N MET A 41 -8.42 2.63 2.49
CA MET A 41 -7.31 2.07 3.26
C MET A 41 -7.63 1.93 4.75
N GLY A 42 -8.76 2.45 5.25
CA GLY A 42 -9.12 2.45 6.67
C GLY A 42 -8.27 3.38 7.53
N HIS A 43 -7.74 4.46 6.96
CA HIS A 43 -6.92 5.45 7.66
C HIS A 43 -7.79 6.51 8.34
N LYS A 44 -7.85 6.48 9.66
CA LYS A 44 -8.64 7.45 10.44
C LYS A 44 -8.04 8.86 10.49
N THR A 45 -6.71 8.95 10.39
CA THR A 45 -5.98 10.22 10.42
C THR A 45 -5.06 10.33 9.22
N ARG A 46 -4.79 11.56 8.80
CA ARG A 46 -3.79 11.84 7.75
C ARG A 46 -2.42 11.31 8.13
N SER A 47 -2.02 11.45 9.40
CA SER A 47 -0.76 10.87 9.92
C SER A 47 -0.69 9.35 9.78
N CYS A 48 -1.82 8.63 9.81
CA CYS A 48 -1.84 7.21 9.49
C CYS A 48 -1.53 6.97 8.01
N SER A 49 -2.11 7.77 7.11
CA SER A 49 -1.90 7.66 5.67
C SER A 49 -0.47 8.01 5.26
N GLU A 50 0.12 9.03 5.87
CA GLU A 50 1.49 9.48 5.57
C GLU A 50 2.54 8.38 5.84
N ARG A 51 2.32 7.53 6.85
CA ARG A 51 3.22 6.38 7.12
C ARG A 51 3.33 5.39 5.95
N TYR A 52 2.34 5.36 5.07
CA TYR A 52 2.32 4.51 3.87
C TYR A 52 2.92 5.19 2.64
N ASN A 53 3.29 6.48 2.71
CA ASN A 53 3.96 7.19 1.64
C ASN A 53 5.44 7.40 2.03
N ILE A 54 6.28 6.38 1.81
CA ILE A 54 7.74 6.56 1.91
C ILE A 54 8.17 7.14 0.57
N VAL A 55 8.67 8.38 0.62
CA VAL A 55 9.31 9.08 -0.50
C VAL A 55 10.78 8.74 -0.51
#